data_AF-A0AAF0LZK6-F1
#
_entry.id   AF-A0AAF0LZK6-F1
#
_cell.length_a   1.000
_cell.length_b   1.000
_cell.length_c   1.000
_cell.angle_alpha   90.00
_cell.angle_beta   90.00
_cell.angle_gamma   90.00
#
_symmetry.space_group_name_H-M   'P 1'
#
loop_
_entity.id
_entity.type
_entity.pdbx_description
1 polymer ?
#
loop_
_entity_poly.entity_id
_entity_poly.type
_entity_poly.pdbx_seq_one_letter_code
_entity_poly.pdbx_strand_id
1 'polypeptide(L)'
;MLSMVQRPVLRRIGWWAGTIGAAASLLEIVVISIQVIRGLGSHFNVSTPTNQLFYQLMAGGVTLMYCATLAIGASLTMFSRIEDRALAWSLRLGLIIALVGLSVGFLMVIPTATQLADPTSATYGSHSVGGDDATGGIFFLGWNTAHGDLRVSHFIGMHALQVLPILAITLPRALGEADRLRIVLAAGATYAAGTALALWQALRGQSVIHPDAITITAVGVTAVLAAMSFTIIAAQRRHQHR
;
A
#
# COMPACT_ATOMS: atom_id res chain seq x y z
N MET A 1 -7.20 -7.80 -20.23
CA MET A 1 -7.69 -6.73 -19.33
C MET A 1 -7.89 -5.39 -20.06
N LEU A 2 -6.87 -4.84 -20.73
CA LEU A 2 -7.00 -3.55 -21.46
C LEU A 2 -8.01 -3.58 -22.64
N SER A 3 -8.41 -4.76 -23.11
CA SER A 3 -9.48 -4.93 -24.10
C SER A 3 -10.86 -4.49 -23.61
N MET A 4 -11.07 -4.39 -22.28
CA MET A 4 -12.33 -3.91 -21.69
C MET A 4 -12.44 -2.38 -21.68
N VAL A 5 -11.35 -1.66 -21.99
CA VAL A 5 -11.33 -0.21 -22.06
C VAL A 5 -11.88 0.23 -23.42
N GLN A 6 -13.12 0.72 -23.42
CA GLN A 6 -13.83 1.13 -24.63
C GLN A 6 -13.18 2.34 -25.33
N ARG A 7 -12.41 3.17 -24.59
CA ARG A 7 -11.73 4.35 -25.13
C ARG A 7 -10.34 3.98 -25.67
N PRO A 8 -10.06 4.13 -26.98
CA PRO A 8 -8.78 3.70 -27.58
C PRO A 8 -7.57 4.43 -26.99
N VAL A 9 -7.73 5.71 -26.61
CA VAL A 9 -6.68 6.50 -25.95
C VAL A 9 -6.30 5.91 -24.59
N LEU A 10 -7.28 5.58 -23.75
CA LEU A 10 -7.02 4.99 -22.43
C LEU A 10 -6.40 3.59 -22.55
N ARG A 11 -6.79 2.81 -23.56
CA ARG A 11 -6.17 1.52 -23.88
C ARG A 11 -4.69 1.67 -24.23
N ARG A 12 -4.35 2.68 -25.05
CA ARG A 12 -2.96 2.98 -25.43
C ARG A 12 -2.13 3.46 -24.23
N ILE A 13 -2.69 4.33 -23.39
CA ILE A 13 -2.06 4.76 -22.14
C ILE A 13 -1.77 3.55 -21.25
N GLY A 14 -2.77 2.71 -21.00
CA GLY A 14 -2.61 1.52 -20.16
C GLY A 14 -1.59 0.52 -20.72
N TRP A 15 -1.50 0.37 -22.04
CA TRP A 15 -0.50 -0.50 -22.68
C TRP A 15 0.92 0.01 -22.44
N TRP A 16 1.18 1.30 -22.71
CA TRP A 16 2.50 1.89 -22.46
C TRP A 16 2.85 1.91 -20.98
N ALA A 17 1.90 2.27 -20.11
CA ALA A 17 2.09 2.23 -18.67
C ALA A 17 2.45 0.82 -18.21
N GLY A 18 1.80 -0.22 -18.74
CA GLY A 18 2.11 -1.62 -18.46
C GLY A 18 3.51 -2.02 -18.91
N THR A 19 3.89 -1.65 -20.13
CA THR A 19 5.23 -1.91 -20.68
C THR A 19 6.32 -1.22 -19.86
N ILE A 20 6.14 0.06 -19.52
CA ILE A 20 7.08 0.83 -18.70
C ILE A 20 7.18 0.24 -17.30
N GLY A 21 6.04 -0.08 -16.67
CA GLY A 21 6.00 -0.72 -15.35
C GLY A 21 6.72 -2.06 -15.34
N ALA A 22 6.52 -2.90 -16.37
CA ALA A 22 7.21 -4.18 -16.48
C ALA A 22 8.72 -4.03 -16.67
N ALA A 23 9.16 -3.07 -17.50
CA ALA A 23 10.58 -2.77 -17.69
C ALA A 23 11.22 -2.25 -16.39
N ALA A 24 10.54 -1.36 -15.67
CA ALA A 24 10.97 -0.87 -14.37
C ALA A 24 11.08 -2.01 -13.33
N SER A 25 10.08 -2.89 -13.24
CA SER A 25 10.16 -4.07 -12.36
C SER A 25 11.32 -5.01 -12.71
N LEU A 26 11.62 -5.19 -14.00
CA LEU A 26 12.77 -5.99 -14.43
C LEU A 26 14.09 -5.36 -14.00
N LEU A 27 14.23 -4.03 -14.15
CA LEU A 27 15.37 -3.28 -13.66
C LEU A 27 15.58 -3.49 -12.16
N GLU A 28 14.53 -3.36 -11.35
CA GLU A 28 14.58 -3.62 -9.90
C GLU A 28 15.13 -5.01 -9.59
N ILE A 29 14.56 -6.05 -10.21
CA ILE A 29 14.96 -7.44 -9.98
C ILE A 29 16.43 -7.65 -10.33
N VAL A 30 16.91 -7.09 -11.44
CA VAL A 30 18.31 -7.20 -11.85
C VAL A 30 19.23 -6.54 -10.83
N VAL A 31 18.94 -5.30 -10.43
CA VAL A 31 19.76 -4.55 -9.47
C VAL A 31 19.76 -5.23 -8.09
N ILE A 32 18.60 -5.65 -7.60
CA ILE A 32 18.46 -6.37 -6.33
C ILE A 32 19.26 -7.68 -6.38
N SER A 33 19.16 -8.44 -7.48
CA SER A 33 19.90 -9.71 -7.62
C SER A 33 21.41 -9.51 -7.60
N ILE A 34 21.91 -8.46 -8.27
CA ILE A 34 23.33 -8.08 -8.22
C ILE A 34 23.75 -7.76 -6.78
N GLN A 35 22.96 -6.98 -6.05
CA GLN A 35 23.27 -6.60 -4.66
C GLN A 35 23.26 -7.80 -3.71
N VAL A 36 22.32 -8.74 -3.89
CA VAL A 36 22.28 -10.00 -3.13
C VAL A 36 23.56 -10.83 -3.37
N ILE A 37 24.00 -10.97 -4.62
CA ILE A 37 25.25 -11.69 -4.95
C ILE A 37 26.46 -11.04 -4.29
N ARG A 38 26.46 -9.70 -4.15
CA ARG A 38 27.52 -8.94 -3.48
C ARG A 38 27.42 -8.98 -1.94
N GLY A 39 26.36 -9.57 -1.37
CA GLY A 39 26.10 -9.57 0.07
C GLY A 39 25.78 -8.18 0.62
N LEU A 40 25.23 -7.28 -0.22
CA LEU A 40 24.94 -5.88 0.14
C LEU A 40 23.44 -5.61 0.12
N GLY A 41 23.00 -4.68 0.97
CA GLY A 41 21.67 -4.09 0.86
C GLY A 41 21.50 -3.34 -0.47
N SER A 42 20.35 -3.50 -1.13
CA SER A 42 20.01 -2.77 -2.35
C SER A 42 19.41 -1.40 -2.07
N HIS A 43 18.34 -1.38 -1.27
CA HIS A 43 17.68 -0.14 -0.86
C HIS A 43 18.52 0.59 0.21
N PHE A 44 18.48 1.92 0.16
CA PHE A 44 19.18 2.87 1.05
C PHE A 44 20.72 2.90 0.95
N ASN A 45 21.36 1.88 0.37
CA ASN A 45 22.82 1.76 0.33
C ASN A 45 23.45 2.74 -0.68
N VAL A 46 24.18 3.73 -0.16
CA VAL A 46 24.91 4.75 -0.95
C VAL A 46 26.42 4.75 -0.66
N SER A 47 26.92 3.71 0.00
CA SER A 47 28.32 3.58 0.46
C SER A 47 29.41 3.72 -0.61
N THR A 48 29.09 3.51 -1.88
CA THR A 48 30.02 3.65 -3.01
C THR A 48 29.31 4.31 -4.19
N PRO A 49 30.04 4.93 -5.14
CA PRO A 49 29.42 5.52 -6.34
C PRO A 49 28.55 4.52 -7.13
N THR A 50 28.95 3.24 -7.19
CA THR A 50 28.16 2.19 -7.83
C THR A 50 26.86 1.91 -7.07
N ASN A 51 26.91 1.83 -5.73
CA ASN A 51 25.71 1.61 -4.91
C ASN A 51 24.77 2.81 -4.99
N GLN A 52 25.31 4.03 -5.03
CA GLN A 52 24.53 5.24 -5.22
C GLN A 52 23.82 5.27 -6.59
N LEU A 53 24.48 4.84 -7.66
CA LEU A 53 23.85 4.69 -8.97
C LEU A 53 22.71 3.65 -8.94
N PHE A 54 22.94 2.49 -8.32
CA PHE A 54 21.90 1.47 -8.15
C PHE A 54 20.70 2.00 -7.35
N TYR A 55 20.96 2.70 -6.24
CA TYR A 55 19.93 3.36 -5.45
C TYR A 55 19.10 4.35 -6.28
N GLN A 56 19.74 5.18 -7.11
CA GLN A 56 19.05 6.13 -7.99
C GLN A 56 18.23 5.45 -9.09
N LEU A 57 18.77 4.38 -9.70
CA LEU A 57 18.06 3.61 -10.72
C LEU A 57 16.80 2.96 -10.13
N MET A 58 16.89 2.39 -8.94
CA MET A 58 15.75 1.81 -8.23
C MET A 58 14.72 2.88 -7.82
N ALA A 59 15.18 4.03 -7.31
CA ALA A 59 14.27 5.15 -7.00
C ALA A 59 13.47 5.59 -8.24
N GLY A 60 14.11 5.65 -9.42
CA GLY A 60 13.44 5.89 -10.70
C GLY A 60 12.48 4.76 -11.09
N GLY A 61 12.91 3.50 -10.96
CA GLY A 61 12.10 2.30 -11.24
C GLY A 61 10.81 2.25 -10.44
N VAL A 62 10.89 2.36 -9.12
CA VAL A 62 9.73 2.42 -8.22
C VAL A 62 8.80 3.59 -8.56
N THR A 63 9.35 4.76 -8.89
CA THR A 63 8.53 5.93 -9.30
C THR A 63 7.76 5.65 -10.60
N LEU A 64 8.41 5.01 -11.58
CA LEU A 64 7.75 4.60 -12.83
C LEU A 64 6.67 3.54 -12.57
N MET A 65 6.92 2.56 -11.69
CA MET A 65 5.92 1.58 -11.28
C MET A 65 4.73 2.22 -10.58
N TYR A 66 4.95 3.19 -9.70
CA TYR A 66 3.88 3.96 -9.06
C TYR A 66 3.00 4.66 -10.10
N CYS A 67 3.61 5.39 -11.03
CA CYS A 67 2.92 6.07 -12.12
C CYS A 67 2.17 5.09 -13.03
N ALA A 68 2.75 3.92 -13.31
CA ALA A 68 2.11 2.87 -14.09
C ALA A 68 0.86 2.32 -13.38
N THR A 69 0.96 2.01 -12.08
CA THR A 69 -0.19 1.57 -11.27
C THR A 69 -1.30 2.62 -11.26
N LEU A 70 -0.96 3.90 -11.08
CA LEU A 70 -1.92 5.00 -11.14
C LEU A 70 -2.60 5.06 -12.52
N ALA A 71 -1.82 5.08 -13.61
CA ALA A 71 -2.35 5.22 -14.96
C ALA A 71 -3.25 4.03 -15.35
N ILE A 72 -2.80 2.80 -15.11
CA ILE A 72 -3.55 1.57 -15.40
C ILE A 72 -4.79 1.53 -14.50
N GLY A 73 -4.62 1.68 -13.19
CA GLY A 73 -5.71 1.63 -12.23
C GLY A 73 -6.79 2.67 -12.52
N ALA A 74 -6.42 3.92 -12.77
CA ALA A 74 -7.38 4.98 -13.08
C ALA A 74 -8.11 4.68 -14.40
N SER A 75 -7.38 4.23 -15.45
CA SER A 75 -7.99 3.87 -16.74
C SER A 75 -9.05 2.77 -16.61
N LEU A 76 -8.79 1.76 -15.78
CA LEU A 76 -9.65 0.60 -15.60
C LEU A 76 -10.81 0.85 -14.63
N THR A 77 -10.61 1.66 -13.59
CA THR A 77 -11.56 1.75 -12.46
C THR A 77 -12.33 3.07 -12.40
N MET A 78 -11.69 4.17 -12.79
CA MET A 78 -12.29 5.51 -12.73
C MET A 78 -12.92 5.90 -14.06
N PHE A 79 -12.32 5.48 -15.17
CA PHE A 79 -12.72 5.93 -16.51
C PHE A 79 -13.39 4.88 -17.39
N SER A 80 -13.53 3.65 -16.89
CA SER A 80 -14.27 2.58 -17.56
C SER A 80 -15.59 2.29 -16.84
N ARG A 81 -16.61 1.84 -17.58
CA ARG A 81 -17.89 1.43 -17.01
C ARG A 81 -17.76 0.02 -16.43
N ILE A 82 -18.15 -0.13 -15.16
CA ILE A 82 -18.23 -1.41 -14.45
C ILE A 82 -19.67 -1.50 -13.93
N GLU A 83 -20.41 -2.51 -14.38
CA GLU A 83 -21.85 -2.62 -14.11
C GLU A 83 -22.14 -2.92 -12.64
N ASP A 84 -21.43 -3.88 -12.04
CA ASP A 84 -21.55 -4.17 -10.60
C ASP A 84 -20.96 -3.02 -9.79
N ARG A 85 -21.84 -2.25 -9.11
CA ARG A 85 -21.42 -1.09 -8.32
C ARG A 85 -20.52 -1.46 -7.14
N ALA A 86 -20.75 -2.60 -6.49
CA ALA A 86 -19.94 -3.05 -5.37
C ALA A 86 -18.52 -3.38 -5.86
N LEU A 87 -18.40 -4.09 -6.98
CA LEU A 87 -17.11 -4.36 -7.60
C LEU A 87 -16.41 -3.06 -8.05
N ALA A 88 -17.14 -2.16 -8.70
CA ALA A 88 -16.61 -0.88 -9.16
C ALA A 88 -16.00 -0.07 -8.00
N TRP A 89 -16.74 0.09 -6.90
CA TRP A 89 -16.25 0.82 -5.73
C TRP A 89 -15.13 0.09 -4.99
N SER A 90 -15.13 -1.24 -4.97
CA SER A 90 -14.04 -2.01 -4.35
C SER A 90 -12.71 -1.78 -5.06
N LEU A 91 -12.72 -1.70 -6.40
CA LEU A 91 -11.55 -1.43 -7.21
C LEU A 91 -11.08 0.02 -7.06
N ARG A 92 -12.02 0.97 -7.00
CA ARG A 92 -11.71 2.40 -6.83
C ARG A 92 -11.10 2.70 -5.47
N LEU A 93 -11.74 2.23 -4.39
CA LEU A 93 -11.22 2.38 -3.03
C LEU A 93 -9.91 1.61 -2.86
N GLY A 94 -9.85 0.38 -3.39
CA GLY A 94 -8.63 -0.43 -3.38
C GLY A 94 -7.47 0.28 -4.06
N LEU A 95 -7.70 0.92 -5.21
CA LEU A 95 -6.68 1.70 -5.91
C LEU A 95 -6.24 2.93 -5.11
N ILE A 96 -7.18 3.72 -4.59
CA ILE A 96 -6.86 4.93 -3.83
C ILE A 96 -6.02 4.57 -2.60
N ILE A 97 -6.46 3.57 -1.81
CA ILE A 97 -5.76 3.17 -0.59
C ILE A 97 -4.41 2.54 -0.95
N ALA A 98 -4.33 1.74 -2.02
CA ALA A 98 -3.06 1.18 -2.47
C ALA A 98 -2.07 2.27 -2.90
N LEU A 99 -2.51 3.31 -3.61
CA LEU A 99 -1.63 4.44 -3.96
C LEU A 99 -1.16 5.22 -2.74
N VAL A 100 -2.02 5.40 -1.72
CA VAL A 100 -1.61 5.99 -0.44
C VAL A 100 -0.58 5.10 0.26
N GLY A 101 -0.82 3.79 0.32
CA GLY A 101 0.13 2.81 0.88
C GLY A 101 1.47 2.79 0.16
N LEU A 102 1.45 2.77 -1.18
CA LEU A 102 2.65 2.84 -2.00
C LEU A 102 3.42 4.13 -1.75
N SER A 103 2.70 5.25 -1.55
CA SER A 103 3.30 6.56 -1.28
C SER A 103 4.06 6.61 0.07
N VAL A 104 3.74 5.74 1.03
CA VAL A 104 4.54 5.58 2.26
C VAL A 104 5.98 5.15 1.95
N GLY A 105 6.20 4.42 0.85
CA GLY A 105 7.55 4.06 0.39
C GLY A 105 8.42 5.29 0.09
N PHE A 106 7.82 6.39 -0.40
CA PHE A 106 8.55 7.63 -0.61
C PHE A 106 9.01 8.28 0.70
N LEU A 107 8.33 8.03 1.82
CA LEU A 107 8.79 8.51 3.13
C LEU A 107 10.06 7.77 3.57
N MET A 108 10.21 6.49 3.19
CA MET A 108 11.35 5.67 3.59
C MET A 108 12.66 6.12 2.93
N VAL A 109 12.60 6.73 1.74
CA VAL A 109 13.79 7.15 0.98
C VAL A 109 14.23 8.58 1.28
N ILE A 110 13.50 9.31 2.12
CA ILE A 110 13.87 10.66 2.56
C ILE A 110 15.02 10.52 3.57
N PRO A 111 16.21 11.08 3.29
CA PRO A 111 17.31 11.04 4.24
C PRO A 111 16.98 11.83 5.51
N THR A 112 17.43 11.34 6.66
CA THR A 112 17.32 12.09 7.92
C THR A 112 18.30 13.27 7.94
N ALA A 113 18.05 14.24 8.82
CA ALA A 113 18.98 15.37 8.99
C ALA A 113 20.38 14.92 9.41
N THR A 114 20.49 13.84 10.19
CA THR A 114 21.77 13.25 10.59
C THR A 114 22.50 12.61 9.41
N GLN A 115 21.79 11.88 8.55
CA GLN A 115 22.35 11.30 7.33
C GLN A 115 22.83 12.38 6.34
N LEU A 116 22.13 13.52 6.23
CA LEU A 116 22.53 14.62 5.35
C LEU A 116 23.71 15.43 5.89
N ALA A 117 23.85 15.53 7.22
CA ALA A 117 24.96 16.22 7.86
C ALA A 117 26.25 15.41 7.83
N ASP A 118 26.17 14.09 7.63
CA ASP A 118 27.31 13.19 7.53
C ASP A 118 27.66 12.88 6.05
N PRO A 119 28.72 13.50 5.49
CA PRO A 119 29.15 13.23 4.12
C PRO A 119 29.71 11.82 3.93
N THR A 120 29.96 11.08 5.02
CA THR A 120 30.42 9.68 4.99
C THR A 120 29.28 8.68 5.18
N SER A 121 28.03 9.16 5.27
CA SER A 121 26.87 8.29 5.47
C SER A 121 26.79 7.23 4.36
N ALA A 122 26.84 5.96 4.75
CA ALA A 122 26.72 4.83 3.86
C ALA A 122 25.25 4.53 3.47
N THR A 123 24.29 5.20 4.11
CA THR A 123 22.85 4.93 4.00
C THR A 123 22.03 6.20 3.93
N TYR A 124 21.06 6.25 3.02
CA TYR A 124 20.07 7.32 2.91
C TYR A 124 18.66 6.79 3.00
N GLY A 125 17.88 7.38 3.89
CA GLY A 125 16.55 6.88 4.24
C GLY A 125 16.60 5.76 5.28
N SER A 126 15.43 5.29 5.68
CA SER A 126 15.21 4.13 6.54
C SER A 126 13.72 3.78 6.53
N HIS A 127 13.38 2.52 6.80
CA HIS A 127 12.00 2.15 7.10
C HIS A 127 11.64 2.29 8.58
N SER A 128 12.64 2.39 9.46
CA SER A 128 12.43 2.53 10.90
C SER A 128 12.25 3.99 11.32
N VAL A 129 11.45 4.19 12.36
CA VAL A 129 11.18 5.53 12.94
C VAL A 129 11.41 5.46 14.44
N GLY A 130 12.16 6.43 14.97
CA GLY A 130 12.49 6.50 16.40
C GLY A 130 13.65 5.61 16.84
N GLY A 131 14.36 4.99 15.89
CA GLY A 131 15.57 4.22 16.13
C GLY A 131 16.08 3.58 14.83
N ASP A 132 17.19 2.84 14.95
CA ASP A 132 17.84 2.22 13.80
C ASP A 132 17.09 0.98 13.30
N ASP A 133 17.38 0.58 12.07
CA ASP A 133 16.93 -0.69 11.51
C ASP A 133 17.52 -1.84 12.34
N ALA A 134 16.64 -2.55 13.06
CA ALA A 134 17.06 -3.62 13.96
C ALA A 134 17.69 -4.79 13.19
N THR A 135 18.73 -5.41 13.76
CA THR A 135 19.38 -6.63 13.22
C THR A 135 18.50 -7.88 13.30
N GLY A 136 17.27 -7.74 13.82
CA GLY A 136 16.22 -8.74 13.85
C GLY A 136 14.85 -8.08 13.71
N GLY A 137 13.86 -8.86 13.26
CA GLY A 137 12.50 -8.38 13.05
C GLY A 137 11.50 -9.51 13.18
N ILE A 138 10.22 -9.20 13.02
CA ILE A 138 9.16 -10.23 13.00
C ILE A 138 9.52 -11.27 11.95
N PHE A 139 9.50 -12.56 12.33
CA PHE A 139 9.86 -13.67 11.45
C PHE A 139 9.13 -13.53 10.10
N PHE A 140 9.85 -13.80 9.00
CA PHE A 140 9.42 -13.63 7.60
C PHE A 140 9.16 -12.19 7.13
N LEU A 141 8.55 -11.33 7.94
CA LEU A 141 8.21 -9.95 7.56
C LEU A 141 9.40 -8.99 7.70
N GLY A 142 10.31 -9.26 8.63
CA GLY A 142 11.47 -8.43 8.94
C GLY A 142 11.12 -7.11 9.62
N TRP A 143 9.86 -6.88 10.01
CA TRP A 143 9.41 -5.62 10.62
C TRP A 143 10.07 -5.37 11.98
N ASN A 144 10.42 -4.11 12.25
CA ASN A 144 11.13 -3.70 13.46
C ASN A 144 10.29 -4.01 14.72
N THR A 145 10.91 -4.74 15.66
CA THR A 145 10.27 -5.15 16.92
C THR A 145 10.49 -4.15 18.05
N ALA A 146 11.43 -3.23 17.92
CA ALA A 146 11.75 -2.24 18.96
C ALA A 146 11.15 -0.85 18.64
N HIS A 147 11.14 -0.49 17.36
CA HIS A 147 10.77 0.85 16.88
C HIS A 147 9.64 0.80 15.85
N GLY A 148 9.16 1.98 15.45
CA GLY A 148 8.15 2.11 14.40
C GLY A 148 8.69 1.64 13.06
N ASP A 149 7.85 1.02 12.25
CA ASP A 149 8.24 0.52 10.92
C ASP A 149 7.21 0.91 9.87
N LEU A 150 7.62 1.79 8.94
CA LEU A 150 6.78 2.30 7.88
C LEU A 150 6.31 1.18 6.91
N ARG A 151 7.04 0.05 6.85
CA ARG A 151 6.66 -1.08 5.98
C ARG A 151 5.34 -1.70 6.37
N VAL A 152 4.93 -1.62 7.63
CA VAL A 152 3.63 -2.11 8.09
C VAL A 152 2.50 -1.39 7.36
N SER A 153 2.52 -0.05 7.40
CA SER A 153 1.50 0.76 6.71
C SER A 153 1.59 0.63 5.19
N HIS A 154 2.81 0.59 4.65
CA HIS A 154 3.02 0.41 3.22
C HIS A 154 2.42 -0.91 2.73
N PHE A 155 2.73 -2.01 3.45
CA PHE A 155 2.22 -3.35 3.19
C PHE A 155 0.70 -3.40 3.28
N ILE A 156 0.11 -2.94 4.39
CA ILE A 156 -1.35 -2.94 4.54
C ILE A 156 -1.98 -2.13 3.41
N GLY A 157 -1.53 -0.89 3.18
CA GLY A 157 -2.09 -0.02 2.16
C GLY A 157 -2.06 -0.64 0.76
N MET A 158 -0.90 -1.14 0.31
CA MET A 158 -0.76 -1.71 -1.06
C MET A 158 -1.66 -2.94 -1.30
N HIS A 159 -1.98 -3.71 -0.24
CA HIS A 159 -2.84 -4.90 -0.35
C HIS A 159 -4.33 -4.56 -0.46
N ALA A 160 -4.74 -3.30 -0.32
CA ALA A 160 -6.15 -2.89 -0.47
C ALA A 160 -6.72 -3.27 -1.85
N LEU A 161 -5.89 -3.18 -2.90
CA LEU A 161 -6.27 -3.53 -4.27
C LEU A 161 -6.44 -5.05 -4.49
N GLN A 162 -5.99 -5.87 -3.55
CA GLN A 162 -6.25 -7.31 -3.53
C GLN A 162 -7.46 -7.63 -2.63
N VAL A 163 -7.47 -7.10 -1.40
CA VAL A 163 -8.46 -7.46 -0.38
C VAL A 163 -9.87 -6.97 -0.73
N LEU A 164 -10.04 -5.71 -1.13
CA LEU A 164 -11.38 -5.16 -1.37
C LEU A 164 -12.08 -5.80 -2.58
N PRO A 165 -11.41 -6.04 -3.73
CA PRO A 165 -12.03 -6.75 -4.84
C PRO A 165 -12.37 -8.21 -4.51
N ILE A 166 -11.50 -8.91 -3.76
CA ILE A 166 -11.79 -10.28 -3.30
C ILE A 166 -13.06 -10.27 -2.42
N LEU A 167 -13.18 -9.32 -1.50
CA LEU A 167 -14.41 -9.14 -0.71
C LEU A 167 -15.63 -8.96 -1.62
N ALA A 168 -15.60 -8.02 -2.56
CA ALA A 168 -16.74 -7.74 -3.43
C ALA A 168 -17.19 -8.94 -4.28
N ILE A 169 -16.24 -9.76 -4.75
CA ILE A 169 -16.49 -10.97 -5.54
C ILE A 169 -17.03 -12.12 -4.68
N THR A 170 -16.59 -12.23 -3.43
CA THR A 170 -16.99 -13.30 -2.51
C THR A 170 -18.30 -13.01 -1.77
N LEU A 171 -18.79 -11.75 -1.79
CA LEU A 171 -20.09 -11.42 -1.22
C LEU A 171 -21.22 -12.23 -1.89
N PRO A 172 -22.13 -12.84 -1.10
CA PRO A 172 -23.19 -13.67 -1.64
C PRO A 172 -24.05 -12.91 -2.67
N ARG A 173 -24.34 -13.54 -3.80
CA ARG A 173 -25.23 -12.98 -4.83
C ARG A 173 -26.67 -12.79 -4.36
N ALA A 174 -27.06 -13.47 -3.28
CA ALA A 174 -28.35 -13.29 -2.62
C ALA A 174 -28.46 -11.93 -1.89
N LEU A 175 -27.34 -11.23 -1.65
CA LEU A 175 -27.37 -9.86 -1.14
C LEU A 175 -27.77 -8.92 -2.28
N GLY A 176 -28.72 -8.03 -2.00
CA GLY A 176 -29.05 -6.95 -2.92
C GLY A 176 -27.84 -6.08 -3.23
N GLU A 177 -27.80 -5.51 -4.44
CA GLU A 177 -26.67 -4.69 -4.90
C GLU A 177 -26.35 -3.52 -3.93
N ALA A 178 -27.38 -2.90 -3.37
CA ALA A 178 -27.24 -1.81 -2.40
C ALA A 178 -26.51 -2.26 -1.13
N ASP A 179 -26.81 -3.45 -0.60
CA ASP A 179 -26.16 -3.98 0.59
C ASP A 179 -24.72 -4.40 0.31
N ARG A 180 -24.47 -5.04 -0.84
CA ARG A 180 -23.10 -5.36 -1.28
C ARG A 180 -22.25 -4.09 -1.37
N LEU A 181 -22.80 -3.03 -1.95
CA LEU A 181 -22.14 -1.74 -2.04
C LEU A 181 -21.86 -1.15 -0.65
N ARG A 182 -22.85 -1.11 0.25
CA ARG A 182 -22.68 -0.62 1.62
C ARG A 182 -21.57 -1.36 2.38
N ILE A 183 -21.53 -2.69 2.25
CA ILE A 183 -20.48 -3.52 2.86
C ILE A 183 -19.11 -3.16 2.30
N VAL A 184 -18.98 -3.01 0.97
CA VAL A 184 -17.71 -2.61 0.34
C VAL A 184 -17.25 -1.22 0.81
N LEU A 185 -18.17 -0.25 0.91
CA LEU A 185 -17.84 1.10 1.38
C LEU A 185 -17.40 1.08 2.85
N ALA A 186 -18.10 0.36 3.71
CA ALA A 186 -17.74 0.20 5.12
C ALA A 186 -16.39 -0.51 5.30
N ALA A 187 -16.16 -1.58 4.52
CA ALA A 187 -14.88 -2.29 4.50
C ALA A 187 -13.74 -1.40 3.99
N GLY A 188 -13.96 -0.63 2.93
CA GLY A 188 -12.96 0.31 2.41
C GLY A 188 -12.62 1.41 3.40
N ALA A 189 -13.61 1.99 4.08
CA ALA A 189 -13.37 2.98 5.14
C ALA A 189 -12.59 2.38 6.32
N THR A 190 -12.95 1.17 6.75
CA THR A 190 -12.24 0.45 7.82
C THR A 190 -10.79 0.15 7.42
N TYR A 191 -10.57 -0.29 6.18
CA TYR A 191 -9.25 -0.59 5.66
C TYR A 191 -8.38 0.66 5.56
N ALA A 192 -8.94 1.78 5.06
CA ALA A 192 -8.25 3.07 5.01
C ALA A 192 -7.86 3.56 6.42
N ALA A 193 -8.77 3.43 7.39
CA ALA A 193 -8.48 3.78 8.78
C ALA A 193 -7.38 2.89 9.37
N GLY A 194 -7.39 1.58 9.08
CA GLY A 194 -6.33 0.65 9.48
C GLY A 194 -4.96 1.03 8.90
N THR A 195 -4.89 1.35 7.61
CA THR A 195 -3.67 1.86 6.97
C THR A 195 -3.19 3.15 7.64
N ALA A 196 -4.08 4.10 7.88
CA ALA A 196 -3.74 5.37 8.52
C ALA A 196 -3.26 5.19 9.97
N LEU A 197 -3.89 4.29 10.73
CA LEU A 197 -3.47 3.95 12.10
C LEU A 197 -2.09 3.29 12.11
N ALA A 198 -1.83 2.37 11.18
CA ALA A 198 -0.52 1.74 11.05
C ALA A 198 0.57 2.78 10.72
N LEU A 199 0.28 3.74 9.83
CA LEU A 199 1.20 4.84 9.52
C LEU A 199 1.44 5.70 10.75
N TRP A 200 0.37 6.11 11.42
CA TRP A 200 0.44 6.96 12.60
C TRP A 200 1.19 6.27 13.75
N GLN A 201 0.97 4.99 14.00
CA GLN A 201 1.72 4.18 14.97
C GLN A 201 3.21 4.15 14.62
N ALA A 202 3.56 3.87 13.35
CA ALA A 202 4.95 3.85 12.90
C ALA A 202 5.61 5.23 13.08
N LEU A 203 4.92 6.32 12.70
CA LEU A 203 5.42 7.69 12.86
C LEU A 203 5.62 8.11 14.32
N ARG A 204 4.92 7.46 15.26
CA ARG A 204 5.16 7.60 16.71
C ARG A 204 6.36 6.80 17.22
N GLY A 205 7.07 6.10 16.34
CA GLY A 205 8.21 5.25 16.68
C GLY A 205 7.84 4.00 17.45
N GLN A 206 6.59 3.54 17.36
CA GLN A 206 6.12 2.36 18.09
C GLN A 206 6.14 1.12 17.21
N SER A 207 6.75 0.05 17.73
CA SER A 207 6.66 -1.26 17.09
C SER A 207 5.21 -1.75 17.01
N VAL A 208 4.87 -2.44 15.93
CA VAL A 208 3.53 -3.03 15.70
C VAL A 208 3.13 -4.03 16.79
N ILE A 209 4.12 -4.68 17.43
CA ILE A 209 3.89 -5.67 18.49
C ILE A 209 4.01 -5.11 19.92
N HIS A 210 4.44 -3.86 20.07
CA HIS A 210 4.49 -3.16 21.35
C HIS A 210 3.77 -1.80 21.29
N PRO A 211 2.47 -1.76 20.95
CA PRO A 211 1.68 -0.53 20.96
C PRO A 211 1.44 -0.04 22.40
N ASP A 212 1.38 1.28 22.58
CA ASP A 212 0.96 1.86 23.85
C ASP A 212 -0.57 1.92 23.99
N ALA A 213 -1.03 2.36 25.17
CA ALA A 213 -2.45 2.47 25.49
C ALA A 213 -3.22 3.39 24.52
N ILE A 214 -2.59 4.46 24.02
CA ILE A 214 -3.25 5.38 23.06
C ILE A 214 -3.46 4.65 21.73
N THR A 215 -2.46 3.94 21.22
CA THR A 215 -2.58 3.16 19.98
C THR A 215 -3.60 2.05 20.12
N ILE A 216 -3.58 1.30 21.23
CA ILE A 216 -4.58 0.25 21.51
C ILE A 216 -5.99 0.84 21.55
N THR A 217 -6.18 1.99 22.21
CA THR A 217 -7.48 2.66 22.28
C THR A 217 -7.95 3.10 20.90
N ALA A 218 -7.08 3.70 20.08
CA ALA A 218 -7.41 4.13 18.73
C ALA A 218 -7.85 2.94 17.86
N VAL A 219 -7.12 1.82 17.90
CA VAL A 219 -7.49 0.58 17.22
C VAL A 219 -8.83 0.05 17.72
N GLY A 220 -9.05 0.03 19.04
CA GLY A 220 -10.30 -0.41 19.65
C GLY A 220 -11.50 0.43 19.20
N VAL A 221 -11.37 1.76 19.20
CA VAL A 221 -12.40 2.69 18.71
C VAL A 221 -12.70 2.42 17.23
N THR A 222 -11.68 2.28 16.39
CA THR A 222 -11.88 1.97 14.96
C THR A 222 -12.58 0.63 14.76
N ALA A 223 -12.22 -0.40 15.54
CA ALA A 223 -12.88 -1.71 15.49
C ALA A 223 -14.37 -1.63 15.90
N VAL A 224 -14.68 -0.88 16.95
CA VAL A 224 -16.06 -0.65 17.40
C VAL A 224 -16.87 0.08 16.33
N LEU A 225 -16.34 1.16 15.75
CA LEU A 225 -17.01 1.92 14.68
C LEU A 225 -17.25 1.05 13.43
N ALA A 226 -16.29 0.20 13.07
CA ALA A 226 -16.44 -0.76 11.99
C ALA A 226 -17.57 -1.76 12.29
N ALA A 227 -17.56 -2.38 13.48
CA ALA A 227 -18.58 -3.33 13.92
C ALA A 227 -19.98 -2.71 13.95
N MET A 228 -20.10 -1.48 14.46
CA MET A 228 -21.36 -0.72 14.44
C MET A 228 -21.85 -0.50 13.00
N SER A 229 -20.96 -0.12 12.08
CA SER A 229 -21.30 0.10 10.67
C SER A 229 -21.86 -1.17 10.03
N PHE A 230 -21.22 -2.32 10.23
CA PHE A 230 -21.72 -3.60 9.71
C PHE A 230 -23.03 -4.04 10.37
N THR A 231 -23.20 -3.78 11.67
CA THR A 231 -24.45 -4.09 12.40
C THR A 231 -25.62 -3.27 11.88
N ILE A 232 -25.41 -1.97 11.62
CA ILE A 232 -26.43 -1.09 11.05
C ILE A 232 -26.83 -1.57 9.65
N ILE A 233 -25.87 -1.93 8.81
CA ILE A 233 -26.15 -2.48 7.47
C ILE A 233 -27.00 -3.75 7.58
N ALA A 234 -26.64 -4.67 8.49
CA ALA A 234 -27.39 -5.91 8.70
C ALA A 234 -28.82 -5.66 9.24
N ALA A 235 -29.00 -4.68 10.12
CA ALA A 235 -30.30 -4.31 10.66
C ALA A 235 -31.21 -3.68 9.59
N GLN A 236 -30.69 -2.76 8.78
CA GLN A 236 -31.43 -2.14 7.68
C GLN A 236 -31.95 -3.18 6.68
N ARG A 237 -31.12 -4.18 6.35
CA ARG A 237 -31.53 -5.30 5.49
C ARG A 237 -32.71 -6.08 6.07
N ARG A 238 -32.70 -6.40 7.38
CA ARG A 238 -33.81 -7.13 8.02
C ARG A 238 -35.13 -6.38 7.96
N HIS A 239 -35.10 -5.05 8.03
CA HIS A 239 -36.30 -4.22 7.92
C HIS A 239 -36.86 -4.17 6.49
N GLN A 240 -36.01 -4.26 5.46
CA GLN A 240 -36.45 -4.25 4.06
C GLN A 240 -37.11 -5.57 3.60
N HIS A 241 -36.95 -6.66 4.36
CA HIS A 241 -37.52 -7.97 4.07
C HIS A 241 -38.72 -8.36 4.97
N ARG A 242 -39.21 -7.43 5.80
CA ARG A 242 -40.46 -7.58 6.56
C ARG A 242 -41.56 -6.79 5.86
#